data_AF-A0A9Q3KSW9-F1
#
_entry.id   AF-A0A9Q3KSW9-F1
#
_cell.length_a   1.000
_cell.length_b   1.000
_cell.length_c   1.000
_cell.angle_alpha   90.00
_cell.angle_beta   90.00
_cell.angle_gamma   90.00
#
_symmetry.space_group_name_H-M   'P 1'
#
loop_
_entity.id
_entity.type
_entity.pdbx_description
1 polymer ?
#
loop_
_entity_poly.entity_id
_entity_poly.type
_entity_poly.pdbx_seq_one_letter_code
_entity_poly.pdbx_strand_id
1 'polypeptide(L)'
;MYVIYHQDHWHTWIPLAEFAYNNAEHSSTKQSPFLTIYGRNSSFNLIHISEDTTSGKLSLQLQSEKQVVKEGLDSAIRQFKKYAYRNSRIPPDFQPGDKICVNL
;
A
#
# COMPACT_ATOMS: atom_id res chain seq x y z
N MET A 1 -20.26 -32.86 22.64
CA MET A 1 -20.94 -31.55 22.45
C MET A 1 -20.08 -30.51 23.14
N TYR A 2 -19.16 -29.85 22.41
CA TYR A 2 -18.27 -28.85 22.99
C TYR A 2 -18.92 -27.48 22.81
N VAL A 3 -19.53 -26.96 23.88
CA VAL A 3 -19.94 -25.55 23.97
C VAL A 3 -18.78 -24.82 24.62
N ILE A 4 -18.10 -23.98 23.84
CA ILE A 4 -16.95 -23.19 24.31
C ILE A 4 -17.52 -22.05 25.18
N TYR A 5 -17.28 -22.12 26.48
CA TYR A 5 -17.90 -21.30 27.54
C TYR A 5 -17.33 -19.87 27.67
N HIS A 6 -16.59 -19.35 26.69
CA HIS A 6 -16.04 -18.00 26.74
C HIS A 6 -16.15 -17.31 25.37
N GLN A 7 -17.32 -16.71 25.10
CA GLN A 7 -17.59 -15.93 23.88
C GLN A 7 -17.17 -14.45 23.98
N ASP A 8 -16.44 -14.06 25.02
CA ASP A 8 -16.15 -12.63 25.28
C ASP A 8 -15.00 -12.08 24.42
N HIS A 9 -14.25 -12.94 23.72
CA HIS A 9 -13.10 -12.54 22.91
C HIS A 9 -13.41 -12.48 21.40
N TRP A 10 -14.68 -12.47 20.98
CA TRP A 10 -15.04 -12.42 19.55
C TRP A 10 -14.37 -11.24 18.81
N HIS A 11 -14.14 -10.14 19.52
CA HIS A 11 -13.48 -8.95 18.98
C HIS A 11 -12.03 -9.21 18.54
N THR A 12 -11.32 -10.17 19.13
CA THR A 12 -9.95 -10.52 18.72
C THR A 12 -9.93 -11.27 17.39
N TRP A 13 -11.05 -11.88 17.00
CA TRP A 13 -11.20 -12.61 15.75
C TRP A 13 -11.72 -11.74 14.61
N ILE A 14 -12.22 -10.53 14.88
CA ILE A 14 -12.75 -9.61 13.85
C ILE A 14 -11.74 -9.41 12.71
N PRO A 15 -10.46 -9.07 12.96
CA PRO A 15 -9.52 -8.84 11.85
C PRO A 15 -9.31 -10.07 10.98
N LEU A 16 -9.32 -11.27 11.59
CA LEU A 16 -9.17 -12.54 10.86
C LEU A 16 -10.42 -12.88 10.06
N ALA A 17 -11.60 -12.68 10.64
CA ALA A 17 -12.88 -12.91 9.98
C ALA A 17 -13.09 -11.95 8.81
N GLU A 18 -12.79 -10.66 8.99
CA GLU A 18 -12.82 -9.65 7.93
C GLU A 18 -11.85 -10.02 6.80
N PHE A 19 -10.63 -10.44 7.16
CA PHE A 19 -9.66 -10.89 6.17
C PHE A 19 -10.17 -12.10 5.37
N ALA A 20 -10.69 -13.13 6.05
CA ALA A 20 -11.21 -14.32 5.39
C ALA A 20 -12.37 -14.00 4.46
N TYR A 21 -13.30 -13.15 4.91
CA TYR A 21 -14.45 -12.70 4.12
C TYR A 21 -14.01 -11.91 2.88
N ASN A 22 -13.08 -10.95 3.03
CA ASN A 22 -12.59 -10.13 1.93
C ASN A 22 -11.81 -10.92 0.88
N ASN A 23 -11.27 -12.09 1.24
CA ASN A 23 -10.53 -12.98 0.33
C ASN A 23 -11.37 -14.13 -0.24
N ALA A 24 -12.55 -14.40 0.32
CA ALA A 24 -13.42 -15.45 -0.18
C ALA A 24 -14.09 -15.03 -1.50
N GLU A 25 -14.22 -15.98 -2.42
CA GLU A 25 -14.93 -15.75 -3.69
C GLU A 25 -16.43 -15.56 -3.42
N HIS A 26 -17.00 -14.45 -3.88
CA HIS A 26 -18.44 -14.22 -3.76
C HIS A 26 -19.19 -14.90 -4.93
N SER A 27 -20.27 -15.61 -4.62
CA SER A 27 -20.98 -16.49 -5.57
C SER A 27 -21.50 -15.78 -6.82
N SER A 28 -21.92 -14.51 -6.67
CA SER A 28 -22.48 -13.70 -7.76
C SER A 28 -21.43 -13.08 -8.69
N THR A 29 -20.25 -12.73 -8.17
CA THR A 29 -19.20 -12.04 -8.94
C THR A 29 -18.08 -12.97 -9.37
N LYS A 30 -18.01 -14.18 -8.81
CA LYS A 30 -16.92 -15.15 -9.01
C LYS A 30 -15.53 -14.57 -8.69
N GLN A 31 -15.51 -13.54 -7.86
CA GLN A 31 -14.32 -12.81 -7.45
C GLN A 31 -14.41 -12.48 -5.97
N SER A 32 -13.26 -12.39 -5.31
CA SER A 32 -13.22 -11.89 -3.94
C SER A 32 -13.38 -10.37 -3.91
N PRO A 33 -14.03 -9.80 -2.88
CA PRO A 33 -14.12 -8.35 -2.71
C PRO A 33 -12.76 -7.65 -2.78
N PHE A 34 -11.72 -8.26 -2.21
CA PHE A 34 -10.36 -7.74 -2.25
C PHE A 34 -9.82 -7.66 -3.68
N LEU A 35 -10.03 -8.70 -4.49
CA LEU A 35 -9.64 -8.71 -5.90
C LEU A 35 -10.40 -7.64 -6.69
N THR A 36 -11.69 -7.49 -6.45
CA THR A 36 -12.52 -6.49 -7.13
C THR A 36 -12.10 -5.06 -6.80
N ILE A 37 -11.75 -4.77 -5.54
CA ILE A 37 -11.38 -3.41 -5.11
C ILE A 37 -9.94 -3.06 -5.50
N TYR A 38 -9.00 -3.97 -5.28
CA TYR A 38 -7.57 -3.67 -5.41
C TYR A 38 -6.93 -4.19 -6.69
N GLY A 39 -7.68 -4.95 -7.50
CA GLY A 39 -7.19 -5.54 -8.77
C GLY A 39 -6.12 -6.62 -8.59
N ARG A 40 -5.87 -7.07 -7.36
CA ARG A 40 -4.91 -8.14 -7.03
C ARG A 40 -5.47 -9.01 -5.91
N ASN A 41 -5.16 -10.30 -5.93
CA ASN A 41 -5.48 -11.17 -4.79
C ASN A 41 -4.60 -10.79 -3.59
N SER A 42 -5.16 -10.89 -2.38
CA SER A 42 -4.33 -10.76 -1.19
C SER A 42 -3.50 -12.04 -1.09
N SER A 43 -2.20 -11.91 -1.32
CA SER A 43 -1.27 -12.99 -1.10
C SER A 43 -1.14 -13.14 0.42
N PHE A 44 -1.80 -14.15 1.00
CA PHE A 44 -1.16 -14.86 2.10
C PHE A 44 0.08 -15.50 1.48
N ASN A 45 1.16 -14.73 1.36
CA ASN A 45 2.45 -15.35 1.51
C ASN A 45 2.43 -15.82 2.96
N LEU A 46 1.85 -17.01 3.19
CA LEU A 46 2.45 -17.93 4.13
C LEU A 46 3.89 -17.94 3.66
N ILE A 47 4.69 -17.06 4.27
CA ILE A 47 6.14 -17.16 4.22
C ILE A 47 6.33 -18.65 4.41
N HIS A 48 6.90 -19.31 3.40
CA HIS A 48 7.30 -20.68 3.54
C HIS A 48 8.33 -20.60 4.67
N ILE A 49 7.86 -20.67 5.91
CA ILE A 49 8.67 -20.84 7.10
C ILE A 49 9.08 -22.29 6.97
N SER A 50 9.92 -22.56 5.97
CA SER A 50 10.95 -23.55 6.15
C SER A 50 11.66 -23.07 7.40
N GLU A 51 11.66 -23.88 8.44
CA GLU A 51 12.32 -23.60 9.72
C GLU A 51 13.80 -23.18 9.53
N ASP A 52 14.34 -23.40 8.32
CA ASP A 52 15.67 -23.06 7.86
C ASP A 52 15.85 -21.63 7.28
N THR A 53 14.77 -20.83 7.14
CA THR A 53 14.93 -19.43 6.70
C THR A 53 15.05 -18.53 7.91
N THR A 54 16.28 -18.41 8.42
CA THR A 54 16.66 -17.47 9.48
C THR A 54 15.97 -16.13 9.27
N SER A 55 15.02 -15.78 10.15
CA SER A 55 14.21 -14.54 10.10
C SER A 55 15.01 -13.28 9.73
N GLY A 56 16.28 -13.23 10.12
CA GLY A 56 17.24 -12.20 9.72
C GLY A 56 17.45 -12.06 8.20
N LYS A 57 17.62 -13.16 7.45
CA LYS A 57 17.90 -13.10 5.99
C LYS A 57 16.71 -12.55 5.21
N LEU A 58 15.50 -12.95 5.56
CA LEU A 58 14.27 -12.41 4.95
C LEU A 58 14.11 -10.92 5.28
N SER A 59 14.40 -10.51 6.52
CA SER A 59 14.32 -9.10 6.92
C SER A 59 15.32 -8.22 6.17
N LEU A 60 16.55 -8.70 5.95
CA LEU A 60 17.57 -8.00 5.18
C LEU A 60 17.20 -7.89 3.70
N GLN A 61 16.68 -8.98 3.11
CA GLN A 61 16.20 -8.96 1.74
C GLN A 61 15.05 -7.95 1.57
N LEU A 62 14.06 -7.98 2.45
CA LEU A 62 12.94 -7.05 2.43
C LEU A 62 13.39 -5.59 2.62
N GLN A 63 14.37 -5.34 3.49
CA GLN A 63 14.97 -4.00 3.64
C GLN A 63 15.67 -3.55 2.36
N SER A 64 16.43 -4.44 1.72
CA SER A 64 17.12 -4.13 0.46
C SER A 64 16.14 -3.82 -0.68
N GLU A 65 15.07 -4.59 -0.81
CA GLU A 65 14.02 -4.36 -1.80
C GLU A 65 13.30 -3.03 -1.54
N LYS A 66 12.95 -2.74 -0.27
CA LYS A 66 12.36 -1.45 0.12
C LYS A 66 13.28 -0.28 -0.22
N GLN A 67 14.58 -0.43 0.00
CA GLN A 67 15.56 0.61 -0.31
C GLN A 67 15.62 0.90 -1.81
N VAL A 68 15.65 -0.14 -2.65
CA VAL A 68 15.63 0.00 -4.11
C VAL A 68 14.37 0.73 -4.58
N VAL A 69 13.20 0.35 -4.06
CA VAL A 69 11.92 1.01 -4.41
C VAL A 69 11.94 2.48 -4.02
N LYS A 70 12.45 2.81 -2.82
CA LYS A 70 12.56 4.18 -2.33
C LYS A 70 13.48 5.01 -3.20
N GLU A 71 14.63 4.47 -3.58
CA GLU A 71 15.60 5.14 -4.47
C GLU A 71 15.01 5.40 -5.86
N GLY A 72 14.27 4.43 -6.41
CA GLY A 72 13.55 4.58 -7.67
C GLY A 72 12.51 5.70 -7.61
N LEU A 73 11.72 5.76 -6.53
CA LEU A 73 10.73 6.81 -6.30
C LEU A 73 11.40 8.19 -6.19
N ASP A 74 12.45 8.30 -5.39
CA ASP A 74 13.21 9.55 -5.24
C ASP A 74 13.83 10.02 -6.55
N SER A 75 14.33 9.08 -7.37
CA SER A 75 14.86 9.37 -8.70
C SER A 75 13.78 9.90 -9.64
N ALA A 76 12.61 9.26 -9.67
CA ALA A 76 11.48 9.71 -10.46
C ALA A 76 11.03 11.12 -10.03
N ILE A 77 10.90 11.38 -8.73
CA ILE A 77 10.56 12.71 -8.19
C ILE A 77 11.60 13.76 -8.62
N ARG A 78 12.90 13.46 -8.54
CA ARG A 78 13.95 14.36 -9.00
C ARG A 78 13.84 14.65 -10.50
N GLN A 79 13.55 13.63 -11.30
CA GLN A 79 13.35 13.77 -12.74
C GLN A 79 12.14 14.66 -13.05
N PHE A 80 10.99 14.40 -12.41
CA PHE A 80 9.80 15.25 -12.54
C PHE A 80 10.09 16.70 -12.16
N LYS A 81 10.76 16.93 -11.02
CA LYS A 81 11.18 18.28 -10.60
C LYS A 81 12.08 18.93 -11.66
N LYS A 82 13.09 18.22 -12.17
CA LYS A 82 13.98 18.75 -13.21
C LYS A 82 13.20 19.21 -14.45
N TYR A 83 12.25 18.42 -14.94
CA TYR A 83 11.44 18.80 -16.10
C TYR A 83 10.47 19.94 -15.78
N ALA A 84 9.84 19.93 -14.60
CA ALA A 84 8.97 21.02 -14.16
C ALA A 84 9.78 22.33 -14.11
N TYR A 85 10.89 22.36 -13.38
CA TYR A 85 11.72 23.55 -13.22
C TYR A 85 12.48 23.97 -14.49
N ARG A 86 12.66 23.07 -15.48
CA ARG A 86 13.33 23.41 -16.75
C ARG A 86 12.59 24.47 -17.54
N ASN A 87 11.26 24.46 -17.49
CA ASN A 87 10.40 25.43 -18.18
C ASN A 87 9.60 26.31 -17.20
N SER A 88 9.77 26.13 -15.89
CA SER A 88 9.16 27.03 -14.91
C SER A 88 9.73 28.43 -15.07
N ARG A 89 8.85 29.39 -15.34
CA ARG A 89 9.16 30.81 -15.18
C ARG A 89 9.48 31.05 -13.70
N ILE A 90 10.48 31.88 -13.41
CA ILE A 90 10.67 32.41 -12.05
C ILE A 90 9.31 33.03 -11.66
N PRO A 91 8.66 32.57 -10.58
CA PRO A 91 7.43 33.21 -10.15
C PRO A 91 7.75 34.67 -9.85
N PRO A 92 6.98 35.63 -10.40
CA PRO A 92 7.11 37.02 -10.03
C PRO A 92 7.03 37.17 -8.51
N ASP A 93 7.80 38.10 -7.95
CA ASP A 93 7.70 38.40 -6.52
C ASP A 93 6.41 39.18 -6.29
N PHE A 94 5.33 38.46 -5.94
CA PHE A 94 4.01 39.04 -5.77
C PHE A 94 3.92 39.78 -4.44
N GLN A 95 3.49 41.03 -4.48
CA GLN A 95 3.21 41.81 -3.29
C GLN A 95 1.70 41.80 -2.99
N PRO A 96 1.29 41.94 -1.71
CA PRO A 96 -0.13 42.07 -1.36
C PRO A 96 -0.78 43.23 -2.14
N GLY A 97 -1.71 42.91 -3.04
CA GLY A 97 -2.38 43.88 -3.93
C GLY A 97 -2.20 43.63 -5.43
N ASP A 98 -1.29 42.74 -5.82
CA ASP A 98 -1.07 42.40 -7.22
C ASP A 98 -2.24 41.63 -7.85
N LYS A 99 -2.62 42.03 -9.07
CA LYS A 99 -3.67 41.35 -9.86
C LYS A 99 -3.04 40.31 -10.76
N ILE A 100 -3.42 39.04 -10.57
CA ILE A 100 -2.94 37.91 -11.36
C ILE A 100 -4.01 37.52 -12.37
N CYS A 101 -3.64 37.50 -13.66
CA CYS A 101 -4.53 37.01 -14.71
C CYS A 101 -4.50 35.47 -14.73
N VAL A 102 -5.61 34.85 -14.37
CA VAL A 102 -5.88 33.43 -14.63
C VAL A 102 -6.64 33.33 -15.94
N ASN A 103 -6.04 32.68 -16.94
CA ASN A 103 -6.73 32.33 -18.18
C ASN A 103 -7.47 31.01 -17.91
N LEU A 104 -8.79 31.03 -18.05
CA LEU A 104 -9.66 29.85 -17.97
C LEU A 104 -9.72 29.13 -19.32
#